data_AF-A0A367Y141-F1
#
_entry.id   AF-A0A367Y141-F1
#
_cell.length_a   1.000
_cell.length_b   1.000
_cell.length_c   1.000
_cell.angle_alpha   90.00
_cell.angle_beta   90.00
_cell.angle_gamma   90.00
#
_symmetry.space_group_name_H-M   'P 1'
#
loop_
_entity.id
_entity.type
_entity.pdbx_description
1 polymer ?
#
loop_
_entity_poly.entity_id
_entity_poly.type
_entity_poly.pdbx_seq_one_letter_code
_entity_poly.pdbx_strand_id
1 'polypeptide(L)'
;MSTVKLDHKSKDTPHHDVSPSSEKLSPLDEKAISLFQQAVEREAQGLMSDAVDLYRKAFRMNDQVDKLYRSVHLPKAIQKLKAERGDNYLQKVDEHQVSQIDVDKLIAGFHNVDASPPDPLHGGSEGDHNAVTIKFSNLNLKQETVFSNPVSPLIHLPNEVWVHIMEILLHTSPVSWMNLSISCKKFAFLGLGQPTLWRQLAQLVYSKQVYDTSPNPYSDLATIATNDSYKSILSKFPFVKFNGCYISVVNYYSEGGKAEFSSSWSNPVRTITYYRYLRFYPDGTVLKVLSVLPPEQVVKFLIKGKTTLPTISETGMPVYLSDENRQSHKIQVGTWTMSPDGEVHIVLEHGAINYLVFHYFYDVKNVGAHRHGKLKWLKYYSVRKPSETEDGEEDDRAGEVMDFSIRNEKPFKFLRVGSYTLDS
;
A
#
# COMPACT_ATOMS: atom_id res chain seq x y z
N MET A 1 -39.50 -15.57 19.75
CA MET A 1 -38.13 -15.15 20.13
C MET A 1 -37.93 -13.73 19.66
N SER A 2 -38.10 -12.77 20.57
CA SER A 2 -38.04 -11.33 20.30
C SER A 2 -36.60 -10.86 20.19
N THR A 3 -36.23 -10.29 19.06
CA THR A 3 -35.00 -9.51 18.89
C THR A 3 -35.30 -8.06 19.23
N VAL A 4 -34.82 -7.61 20.40
CA VAL A 4 -34.90 -6.21 20.85
C VAL A 4 -33.86 -5.40 20.09
N LYS A 5 -34.34 -4.44 19.28
CA LYS A 5 -33.55 -3.33 18.76
C LYS A 5 -33.25 -2.37 19.92
N LEU A 6 -31.98 -2.06 20.15
CA LEU A 6 -31.57 -0.97 21.05
C LEU A 6 -31.33 0.27 20.20
N ASP A 7 -32.36 1.12 20.12
CA ASP A 7 -32.25 2.49 19.62
C ASP A 7 -31.41 3.31 20.61
N HIS A 8 -30.24 3.79 20.19
CA HIS A 8 -29.47 4.75 20.97
C HIS A 8 -30.07 6.14 20.78
N LYS A 9 -31.01 6.48 21.66
CA LYS A 9 -31.64 7.80 21.72
C LYS A 9 -30.65 8.81 22.33
N SER A 10 -30.14 9.72 21.51
CA SER A 10 -29.35 10.88 21.94
C SER A 10 -30.15 11.67 22.98
N LYS A 11 -29.69 11.66 24.24
CA LYS A 11 -30.14 12.60 25.26
C LYS A 11 -29.12 13.72 25.34
N ASP A 12 -29.54 14.90 24.87
CA ASP A 12 -28.90 16.16 25.20
C ASP A 12 -28.88 16.31 26.73
N THR A 13 -27.70 16.14 27.33
CA THR A 13 -27.43 16.54 28.71
C THR A 13 -26.82 17.94 28.69
N PRO A 14 -27.38 18.93 29.42
CA PRO A 14 -26.80 20.26 29.47
C PRO A 14 -25.40 20.20 30.06
N HIS A 15 -24.46 20.87 29.40
CA HIS A 15 -23.12 21.15 29.93
C HIS A 15 -23.25 21.97 31.21
N HIS A 16 -23.13 21.30 32.35
CA HIS A 16 -22.88 21.98 33.62
C HIS A 16 -21.41 22.41 33.62
N ASP A 17 -21.16 23.70 33.39
CA ASP A 17 -19.92 24.36 33.76
C ASP A 17 -19.77 24.26 35.29
N VAL A 18 -18.97 23.29 35.73
CA VAL A 18 -18.55 23.18 37.13
C VAL A 18 -17.24 23.95 37.27
N SER A 19 -17.36 25.19 37.74
CA SER A 19 -16.25 25.98 38.28
C SER A 19 -15.44 25.15 39.28
N PRO A 20 -14.09 25.17 39.25
CA PRO A 20 -13.30 24.38 40.19
C PRO A 20 -13.35 25.04 41.57
N SER A 21 -14.25 24.57 42.44
CA SER A 21 -14.11 24.78 43.87
C SER A 21 -12.80 24.13 44.30
N SER A 22 -11.86 24.92 44.81
CA SER A 22 -10.62 24.44 45.40
C SER A 22 -10.93 23.78 46.75
N GLU A 23 -11.58 22.62 46.71
CA GLU A 23 -11.66 21.73 47.85
C GLU A 23 -10.26 21.16 48.09
N LYS A 24 -9.71 21.38 49.28
CA LYS A 24 -8.42 20.82 49.67
C LYS A 24 -8.55 19.29 49.61
N LEU A 25 -7.75 18.66 48.76
CA LEU A 25 -7.70 17.20 48.62
C LEU A 25 -7.49 16.55 50.00
N SER A 26 -8.28 15.53 50.31
CA SER A 26 -8.09 14.76 51.53
C SER A 26 -6.75 13.99 51.46
N PRO A 27 -6.06 13.73 52.59
CA PRO A 27 -4.88 12.86 52.60
C PRO A 27 -5.16 11.45 52.05
N LEU A 28 -6.42 11.00 52.07
CA LEU A 28 -6.84 9.76 51.39
C LEU A 28 -6.87 9.90 49.86
N ASP A 29 -7.28 11.06 49.34
CA ASP A 29 -7.33 11.34 47.90
C ASP A 29 -5.92 11.45 47.33
N GLU A 30 -5.00 12.11 48.04
CA GLU A 30 -3.59 12.19 47.63
C GLU A 30 -2.95 10.80 47.55
N LYS A 31 -3.26 9.92 48.51
CA LYS A 31 -2.79 8.53 48.50
C LYS A 31 -3.41 7.72 47.37
N ALA A 32 -4.70 7.90 47.09
CA ALA A 32 -5.39 7.25 45.98
C ALA A 32 -4.81 7.70 44.63
N ILE A 33 -4.58 9.00 44.44
CA ILE A 33 -3.97 9.59 43.24
C ILE A 33 -2.54 9.06 43.03
N SER A 34 -1.74 8.93 44.09
CA SER A 34 -0.38 8.37 43.98
C SER A 34 -0.39 6.91 43.54
N LEU A 35 -1.28 6.08 44.08
CA LEU A 35 -1.44 4.69 43.65
C LEU A 35 -1.95 4.59 42.21
N PHE A 36 -2.86 5.47 41.83
CA PHE A 36 -3.36 5.55 40.46
C PHE A 36 -2.27 5.95 39.46
N GLN A 37 -1.40 6.91 39.82
CA GLN A 37 -0.26 7.29 39.00
C GLN A 37 0.73 6.14 38.82
N GLN A 38 1.06 5.41 39.89
CA GLN A 38 1.94 4.23 39.82
C GLN A 38 1.33 3.13 38.93
N ALA A 39 0.01 2.95 38.96
CA ALA A 39 -0.69 2.02 38.08
C ALA A 39 -0.52 2.42 36.60
N VAL A 40 -0.72 3.71 36.28
CA VAL A 40 -0.53 4.25 34.92
C VAL A 40 0.92 4.05 34.43
N GLU A 41 1.91 4.26 35.29
CA GLU A 41 3.33 4.03 34.94
C GLU A 41 3.63 2.56 34.65
N ARG A 42 3.08 1.62 35.44
CA ARG A 42 3.25 0.18 35.22
C ARG A 42 2.54 -0.30 33.97
N GLU A 43 1.37 0.26 33.67
CA GLU A 43 0.64 0.02 32.42
C GLU A 43 1.45 0.50 31.22
N ALA A 44 2.04 1.71 31.30
CA ALA A 44 2.91 2.24 30.25
C ALA A 44 4.18 1.39 30.03
N GLN A 45 4.67 0.72 31.08
CA GLN A 45 5.78 -0.25 31.02
C GLN A 45 5.35 -1.65 30.56
N GLY A 46 4.06 -1.91 30.35
CA GLY A 46 3.52 -3.21 29.90
C GLY A 46 3.30 -4.25 31.01
N LEU A 47 3.45 -3.88 32.29
CA LEU A 47 3.25 -4.76 33.45
C LEU A 47 1.79 -4.75 33.91
N MET A 48 0.91 -5.35 33.09
CA MET A 48 -0.55 -5.27 33.24
C MET A 48 -1.08 -5.88 34.56
N SER A 49 -0.49 -6.99 35.03
CA SER A 49 -0.92 -7.65 36.28
C SER A 49 -0.78 -6.73 37.49
N ASP A 50 0.37 -6.08 37.61
CA ASP A 50 0.72 -5.23 38.74
C ASP A 50 -0.05 -3.90 38.68
N ALA A 51 -0.27 -3.38 37.46
CA ALA A 51 -1.09 -2.20 37.23
C ALA A 51 -2.54 -2.40 37.69
N VAL A 52 -3.15 -3.55 37.38
CA VAL A 52 -4.53 -3.87 37.77
C VAL A 52 -4.70 -3.91 39.30
N ASP A 53 -3.73 -4.47 40.03
CA ASP A 53 -3.78 -4.50 41.49
C ASP A 53 -3.66 -3.10 42.11
N LEU A 54 -2.85 -2.23 41.52
CA LEU A 54 -2.72 -0.83 41.93
C LEU A 54 -3.98 -0.03 41.60
N TYR A 55 -4.59 -0.22 40.43
CA TYR A 55 -5.87 0.39 40.08
C TYR A 55 -6.97 -0.02 41.06
N ARG A 56 -7.10 -1.31 41.37
CA ARG A 56 -8.08 -1.80 42.34
C ARG A 56 -7.89 -1.16 43.71
N LYS A 57 -6.65 -1.01 44.17
CA LYS A 57 -6.33 -0.33 45.44
C LYS A 57 -6.72 1.16 45.40
N ALA A 58 -6.45 1.84 44.29
CA ALA A 58 -6.80 3.25 44.11
C ALA A 58 -8.33 3.47 44.09
N PHE A 59 -9.07 2.71 43.29
CA PHE A 59 -10.54 2.80 43.21
C PHE A 59 -11.23 2.39 44.51
N ARG A 60 -10.63 1.47 45.29
CA ARG A 60 -11.16 1.11 46.61
C ARG A 60 -11.00 2.24 47.64
N MET A 61 -9.99 3.10 47.48
CA MET A 61 -9.80 4.27 48.34
C MET A 61 -10.70 5.43 47.93
N ASN A 62 -10.79 5.72 46.63
CA ASN A 62 -11.70 6.71 46.09
C ASN A 62 -12.23 6.23 44.72
N ASP A 63 -13.54 6.06 44.63
CA ASP A 63 -14.23 5.59 43.42
C ASP A 63 -14.09 6.59 42.24
N GLN A 64 -13.88 7.88 42.53
CA GLN A 64 -13.73 8.96 41.56
C GLN A 64 -12.26 9.39 41.35
N VAL A 65 -11.29 8.52 41.73
CA VAL A 65 -9.85 8.80 41.61
C VAL A 65 -9.41 9.09 40.17
N ASP A 66 -10.09 8.53 39.17
CA ASP A 66 -9.81 8.75 37.75
C ASP A 66 -10.10 10.21 37.34
N LYS A 67 -11.21 10.78 37.80
CA LYS A 67 -11.60 12.18 37.55
C LYS A 67 -10.65 13.13 38.26
N LEU A 68 -10.27 12.82 39.50
CA LEU A 68 -9.31 13.63 40.27
C LEU A 68 -7.91 13.58 39.67
N TYR A 69 -7.44 12.42 39.24
CA TYR A 69 -6.17 12.29 38.54
C TYR A 69 -6.17 13.11 37.23
N ARG A 70 -7.27 13.05 36.46
CA ARG A 70 -7.45 13.86 35.25
C ARG A 70 -7.49 15.35 35.55
N SER A 71 -8.21 15.81 36.57
CA SER A 71 -8.29 17.25 36.89
C SER A 71 -6.93 17.83 37.30
N VAL A 72 -6.07 17.04 37.94
CA VAL A 72 -4.72 17.47 38.35
C VAL A 72 -3.70 17.36 37.21
N HIS A 73 -3.74 16.28 36.42
CA HIS A 73 -2.71 15.99 35.43
C HIS A 73 -3.01 16.57 34.04
N LEU A 74 -4.27 16.69 33.65
CA LEU A 74 -4.69 17.20 32.35
C LEU A 74 -4.26 18.67 32.12
N PRO A 75 -4.45 19.62 33.07
CA PRO A 75 -4.00 20.99 32.87
C PRO A 75 -2.48 21.11 32.66
N LYS A 76 -1.70 20.33 33.41
CA LYS A 76 -0.22 20.29 33.28
C LYS A 76 0.20 19.69 31.93
N ALA A 77 -0.45 18.61 31.50
CA ALA A 77 -0.19 17.99 30.21
C ALA A 77 -0.56 18.93 29.04
N ILE A 78 -1.69 19.63 29.15
CA ILE A 78 -2.14 20.65 28.18
C ILE A 78 -1.13 21.80 28.10
N GLN A 79 -0.67 22.33 29.23
CA GLN A 79 0.34 23.39 29.25
C GLN A 79 1.67 22.94 28.63
N LYS A 80 2.13 21.73 28.94
CA LYS A 80 3.33 21.14 28.33
C LYS A 80 3.18 21.01 26.80
N LEU A 81 2.05 20.50 26.33
CA LEU A 81 1.76 20.35 24.91
C LEU A 81 1.66 21.71 24.19
N LYS A 82 1.10 22.75 24.82
CA LYS A 82 1.12 24.12 24.28
C LYS A 82 2.54 24.65 24.13
N ALA A 83 3.39 24.43 25.14
CA ALA A 83 4.78 24.88 25.10
C ALA A 83 5.59 24.18 23.99
N GLU A 84 5.33 22.89 23.74
CA GLU A 84 6.06 22.12 22.72
C GLU A 84 5.53 22.32 21.28
N ARG A 85 4.22 22.49 21.10
CA ARG A 85 3.56 22.46 19.77
C ARG A 85 2.84 23.74 19.38
N GLY A 86 2.87 24.77 20.22
CA GLY A 86 2.24 26.07 19.99
C GLY A 86 0.73 26.09 20.28
N ASP A 87 0.16 27.31 20.29
CA ASP A 87 -1.21 27.57 20.71
C ASP A 87 -2.28 26.89 19.83
N ASN A 88 -1.97 26.68 18.55
CA ASN A 88 -2.91 26.09 17.58
C ASN A 88 -3.10 24.59 17.74
N TYR A 89 -2.22 23.90 18.49
CA TYR A 89 -2.27 22.43 18.61
C TYR A 89 -3.52 21.92 19.34
N LEU A 90 -4.11 22.74 20.21
CA LEU A 90 -5.29 22.37 21.00
C LEU A 90 -6.60 22.93 20.44
N GLN A 91 -6.54 23.66 19.34
CA GLN A 91 -7.74 24.15 18.69
C GLN A 91 -8.42 22.98 18.00
N LYS A 92 -9.43 22.39 18.67
CA LYS A 92 -10.25 21.35 18.07
C LYS A 92 -10.95 21.96 16.86
N VAL A 93 -10.72 21.40 15.68
CA VAL A 93 -11.43 21.79 14.46
C VAL A 93 -12.92 21.52 14.69
N ASP A 94 -13.78 22.45 14.26
CA ASP A 94 -15.22 22.32 14.39
C ASP A 94 -15.72 21.12 13.57
N GLU A 95 -16.11 20.08 14.29
CA GLU A 95 -16.51 18.78 13.75
C GLU A 95 -17.77 18.92 12.88
N HIS A 96 -18.67 19.86 13.20
CA HIS A 96 -19.86 20.13 12.41
C HIS A 96 -19.52 20.76 11.07
N GLN A 97 -18.61 21.74 11.04
CA GLN A 97 -18.20 22.37 9.77
C GLN A 97 -17.47 21.39 8.86
N VAL A 98 -16.62 20.53 9.43
CA VAL A 98 -15.93 19.48 8.64
C VAL A 98 -16.93 18.47 8.08
N SER A 99 -17.96 18.11 8.84
CA SER A 99 -18.98 17.15 8.38
C SER A 99 -19.87 17.67 7.23
N GLN A 100 -19.96 18.99 7.07
CA GLN A 100 -20.71 19.63 5.98
C GLN A 100 -19.92 19.67 4.66
N ILE A 101 -18.63 19.34 4.68
CA ILE A 101 -17.81 19.33 3.47
C ILE A 101 -18.19 18.10 2.64
N ASP A 102 -18.76 18.34 1.46
CA ASP A 102 -18.99 17.30 0.44
C ASP A 102 -17.65 16.87 -0.17
N VAL A 103 -17.07 15.83 0.43
CA VAL A 103 -15.75 15.29 0.06
C VAL A 103 -15.75 14.77 -1.38
N ASP A 104 -16.84 14.13 -1.82
CA ASP A 104 -16.90 13.54 -3.16
C ASP A 104 -16.93 14.62 -4.24
N LYS A 105 -17.72 15.68 -4.02
CA LYS A 105 -17.74 16.86 -4.90
C LYS A 105 -16.39 17.58 -4.91
N LEU A 106 -15.74 17.68 -3.76
CA LEU A 106 -14.42 18.29 -3.64
C LEU A 106 -13.37 17.48 -4.43
N ILE A 107 -13.31 16.16 -4.25
CA ILE A 107 -12.41 15.26 -4.98
C ILE A 107 -12.69 15.31 -6.49
N ALA A 108 -13.97 15.31 -6.89
CA ALA A 108 -14.37 15.43 -8.29
C ALA A 108 -13.92 16.78 -8.89
N GLY A 109 -13.95 17.86 -8.11
CA GLY A 109 -13.43 19.18 -8.49
C GLY A 109 -11.94 19.18 -8.82
N PHE A 110 -11.16 18.29 -8.20
CA PHE A 110 -9.72 18.13 -8.46
C PHE A 110 -9.37 17.05 -9.48
N HIS A 111 -10.35 16.32 -10.06
CA HIS A 111 -10.05 15.17 -10.91
C HIS A 111 -9.22 15.51 -12.16
N ASN A 112 -9.35 16.74 -12.67
CA ASN A 112 -8.60 17.28 -13.81
C ASN A 112 -7.56 18.31 -13.41
N VAL A 113 -7.39 18.57 -12.10
CA VAL A 113 -6.38 19.51 -11.63
C VAL A 113 -5.06 18.77 -11.61
N ASP A 114 -4.33 18.86 -12.72
CA ASP A 114 -2.94 18.47 -12.74
C ASP A 114 -2.18 19.35 -11.75
N ALA A 115 -1.28 18.73 -10.97
CA ALA A 115 -0.31 19.46 -10.16
C ALA A 115 0.64 20.21 -11.10
N SER A 116 0.17 21.36 -11.60
CA SER A 116 0.95 22.29 -12.38
C SER A 116 1.77 23.12 -11.41
N PRO A 117 3.05 23.28 -11.69
CA PRO A 117 3.86 24.02 -10.78
C PRO A 117 3.63 25.54 -10.96
N PRO A 118 3.75 26.35 -9.90
CA PRO A 118 3.47 27.78 -9.98
C PRO A 118 4.45 28.44 -10.95
N ASP A 119 3.96 28.92 -12.10
CA ASP A 119 4.77 29.56 -13.13
C ASP A 119 5.29 30.93 -12.65
N PRO A 120 6.61 31.13 -12.47
CA PRO A 120 7.17 32.40 -12.03
C PRO A 120 7.15 33.50 -13.11
N LEU A 121 6.91 33.16 -14.39
CA LEU A 121 6.90 34.11 -15.52
C LEU A 121 5.48 34.50 -15.97
N HIS A 122 4.45 33.73 -15.60
CA HIS A 122 3.04 34.05 -15.86
C HIS A 122 2.30 34.50 -14.59
N GLY A 123 2.95 35.27 -13.72
CA GLY A 123 2.32 35.88 -12.55
C GLY A 123 1.27 36.98 -12.85
N GLY A 124 0.78 37.08 -14.08
CA GLY A 124 -0.06 38.19 -14.56
C GLY A 124 -1.50 37.86 -14.91
N SER A 125 -1.92 36.60 -14.97
CA SER A 125 -3.30 36.25 -15.31
C SER A 125 -3.74 35.03 -14.49
N GLU A 126 -4.60 35.27 -13.51
CA GLU A 126 -5.14 34.29 -12.54
C GLU A 126 -4.26 33.99 -11.30
N GLY A 127 -3.99 35.04 -10.52
CA GLY A 127 -4.46 35.07 -9.12
C GLY A 127 -3.80 34.22 -8.02
N ASP A 128 -2.65 33.54 -8.19
CA ASP A 128 -2.19 32.60 -7.13
C ASP A 128 -0.80 32.81 -6.50
N HIS A 129 0.04 33.75 -6.94
CA HIS A 129 1.33 34.01 -6.24
C HIS A 129 1.17 34.73 -4.89
N ASN A 130 0.09 35.51 -4.73
CA ASN A 130 -0.25 36.15 -3.46
C ASN A 130 -1.32 35.40 -2.66
N ALA A 131 -1.93 34.35 -3.19
CA ALA A 131 -3.04 33.70 -2.50
C ALA A 131 -2.61 33.01 -1.20
N VAL A 132 -1.38 32.48 -1.12
CA VAL A 132 -0.88 31.85 0.10
C VAL A 132 -0.55 32.90 1.16
N THR A 133 0.18 33.95 0.80
CA THR A 133 0.54 35.06 1.69
C THR A 133 -0.70 35.78 2.21
N ILE A 134 -1.70 36.02 1.34
CA ILE A 134 -2.99 36.66 1.70
C ILE A 134 -3.86 35.72 2.55
N LYS A 135 -3.86 34.40 2.29
CA LYS A 135 -4.60 33.43 3.12
C LYS A 135 -4.00 33.30 4.52
N PHE A 136 -2.67 33.40 4.68
CA PHE A 136 -2.02 33.39 5.99
C PHE A 136 -2.18 34.70 6.76
N SER A 137 -2.25 35.86 6.08
CA SER A 137 -2.55 37.14 6.74
C SER A 137 -4.01 37.26 7.20
N ASN A 138 -4.94 36.55 6.54
CA ASN A 138 -6.35 36.50 6.94
C ASN A 138 -6.63 35.49 8.07
N LEU A 139 -5.68 34.59 8.34
CA LEU A 139 -5.68 33.84 9.58
C LEU A 139 -5.13 34.80 10.65
N ASN A 140 -5.93 35.12 11.66
CA ASN A 140 -5.53 35.90 12.85
C ASN A 140 -4.46 35.16 13.68
N LEU A 141 -3.35 34.76 13.05
CA LEU A 141 -2.20 34.17 13.68
C LEU A 141 -1.53 35.29 14.48
N LYS A 142 -1.52 35.17 15.80
CA LYS A 142 -0.77 36.08 16.66
C LYS A 142 0.68 36.07 16.19
N GLN A 143 1.12 37.21 15.68
CA GLN A 143 2.37 37.43 14.97
C GLN A 143 3.64 37.22 15.84
N GLU A 144 3.47 36.87 17.11
CA GLU A 144 4.53 36.72 18.11
C GLU A 144 5.25 35.36 18.10
N THR A 145 4.84 34.40 17.26
CA THR A 145 5.46 33.07 17.20
C THR A 145 6.17 32.78 15.88
N VAL A 146 6.94 33.75 15.36
CA VAL A 146 7.95 33.44 14.35
C VAL A 146 9.15 32.83 15.07
N PHE A 147 9.13 31.52 15.29
CA PHE A 147 10.35 30.80 15.66
C PHE A 147 11.38 31.01 14.54
N SER A 148 12.41 31.82 14.80
CA SER A 148 13.54 32.08 13.89
C SER A 148 14.50 30.89 13.83
N ASN A 149 13.96 29.68 13.67
CA ASN A 149 14.79 28.50 13.45
C ASN A 149 15.61 28.74 12.17
N PRO A 150 16.94 28.53 12.21
CA PRO A 150 17.77 28.73 11.04
C PRO A 150 17.24 27.86 9.91
N VAL A 151 16.91 28.48 8.78
CA VAL A 151 16.51 27.76 7.57
C VAL A 151 17.66 26.84 7.15
N SER A 152 17.32 25.61 6.73
CA SER A 152 18.32 24.66 6.25
C SER A 152 19.18 25.31 5.16
N PRO A 153 20.52 25.23 5.22
CA PRO A 153 21.40 25.79 4.19
C PRO A 153 21.07 25.30 2.78
N LEU A 154 20.46 24.12 2.67
CA LEU A 154 20.01 23.53 1.41
C LEU A 154 19.04 24.43 0.65
N ILE A 155 18.24 25.26 1.33
CA ILE A 155 17.25 26.13 0.67
C ILE A 155 17.89 27.15 -0.27
N HIS A 156 19.16 27.50 -0.01
CA HIS A 156 19.94 28.46 -0.80
C HIS A 156 20.60 27.82 -2.03
N LEU A 157 20.47 26.51 -2.23
CA LEU A 157 21.00 25.87 -3.43
C LEU A 157 20.28 26.40 -4.70
N PRO A 158 21.02 26.68 -5.79
CA PRO A 158 20.46 27.02 -7.08
C PRO A 158 19.49 25.96 -7.61
N ASN A 159 18.56 26.37 -8.48
CA ASN A 159 17.54 25.47 -9.03
C ASN A 159 18.18 24.35 -9.88
N GLU A 160 19.27 24.65 -10.56
CA GLU A 160 20.05 23.74 -11.40
C GLU A 160 20.62 22.58 -10.57
N VAL A 161 21.11 22.88 -9.36
CA VAL A 161 21.62 21.88 -8.43
C VAL A 161 20.49 20.97 -7.96
N TRP A 162 19.32 21.53 -7.66
CA TRP A 162 18.14 20.74 -7.28
C TRP A 162 17.64 19.83 -8.40
N VAL A 163 17.59 20.32 -9.64
CA VAL A 163 17.23 19.50 -10.80
C VAL A 163 18.24 18.36 -10.98
N HIS A 164 19.53 18.64 -10.84
CA HIS A 164 20.56 17.60 -10.93
C HIS A 164 20.44 16.54 -9.82
N ILE A 165 20.16 16.96 -8.58
CA ILE A 165 19.85 16.03 -7.47
C ILE A 165 18.63 15.17 -7.84
N MET A 166 17.59 15.78 -8.42
CA MET A 166 16.39 15.05 -8.85
C MET A 166 16.66 14.06 -9.98
N GLU A 167 17.53 14.37 -10.94
CA GLU A 167 17.99 13.43 -11.97
C GLU A 167 18.71 12.22 -11.34
N ILE A 168 19.63 12.46 -10.40
CA ILE A 168 20.32 11.38 -9.67
C ILE A 168 19.31 10.53 -8.91
N LEU A 169 18.36 11.15 -8.22
CA LEU A 169 17.29 10.45 -7.50
C LEU A 169 16.42 9.65 -8.46
N LEU A 170 16.10 10.17 -9.65
CA LEU A 170 15.28 9.47 -10.63
C LEU A 170 15.96 8.17 -11.10
N HIS A 171 17.27 8.21 -11.34
CA HIS A 171 18.03 7.05 -11.78
C HIS A 171 18.34 6.03 -10.67
N THR A 172 18.47 6.49 -9.41
CA THR A 172 18.77 5.61 -8.26
C THR A 172 17.52 5.06 -7.59
N SER A 173 16.52 5.93 -7.32
CA SER A 173 15.25 5.61 -6.68
C SER A 173 14.15 6.57 -7.15
N PRO A 174 13.37 6.21 -8.19
CA PRO A 174 12.24 7.01 -8.67
C PRO A 174 11.21 7.33 -7.58
N VAL A 175 11.09 6.48 -6.55
CA VAL A 175 10.22 6.70 -5.40
C VAL A 175 10.72 7.88 -4.56
N SER A 176 12.03 7.96 -4.33
CA SER A 176 12.65 9.07 -3.59
C SER A 176 12.53 10.38 -4.36
N TRP A 177 12.70 10.34 -5.68
CA TRP A 177 12.44 11.49 -6.56
C TRP A 177 10.99 11.99 -6.41
N MET A 178 10.01 11.09 -6.48
CA MET A 178 8.59 11.47 -6.35
C MET A 178 8.30 12.04 -4.96
N ASN A 179 8.80 11.41 -3.89
CA ASN A 179 8.60 11.86 -2.51
C ASN A 179 9.22 13.25 -2.27
N LEU A 180 10.41 13.52 -2.81
CA LEU A 180 11.03 14.84 -2.76
C LEU A 180 10.19 15.86 -3.55
N SER A 181 9.73 15.48 -4.73
CA SER A 181 8.96 16.37 -5.61
C SER A 181 7.65 16.82 -4.95
N ILE A 182 6.98 15.96 -4.18
CA ILE A 182 5.72 16.32 -3.50
C ILE A 182 5.91 16.99 -2.13
N SER A 183 7.13 17.19 -1.65
CA SER A 183 7.35 17.69 -0.29
C SER A 183 7.11 19.20 -0.15
N CYS A 184 7.28 19.98 -1.22
CA CYS A 184 7.01 21.41 -1.23
C CYS A 184 6.70 21.93 -2.65
N LYS A 185 6.10 23.13 -2.75
CA LYS A 185 5.74 23.74 -4.05
C LYS A 185 6.95 23.94 -4.97
N LYS A 186 8.11 24.36 -4.43
CA LYS A 186 9.34 24.55 -5.21
C LYS A 186 9.81 23.22 -5.82
N PHE A 187 9.79 22.12 -5.06
CA PHE A 187 10.19 20.82 -5.57
C PHE A 187 9.14 20.19 -6.48
N ALA A 188 7.87 20.49 -6.29
CA ALA A 188 6.84 20.11 -7.26
C ALA A 188 7.11 20.78 -8.60
N PHE A 189 7.54 22.06 -8.58
CA PHE A 189 7.98 22.78 -9.77
C PHE A 189 9.19 22.16 -10.45
N LEU A 190 10.27 21.95 -9.70
CA LEU A 190 11.50 21.45 -10.28
C LEU A 190 11.40 19.97 -10.71
N GLY A 191 10.65 19.15 -9.96
CA GLY A 191 10.56 17.71 -10.18
C GLY A 191 9.47 17.31 -11.16
N LEU A 192 8.25 17.82 -11.00
CA LEU A 192 7.09 17.40 -11.81
C LEU A 192 6.84 18.32 -13.00
N GLY A 193 7.40 19.54 -13.00
CA GLY A 193 7.26 20.49 -14.11
C GLY A 193 8.16 20.23 -15.30
N GLN A 194 9.30 19.56 -15.10
CA GLN A 194 10.33 19.41 -16.13
C GLN A 194 10.03 18.24 -17.07
N PRO A 195 9.82 18.47 -18.40
CA PRO A 195 9.56 17.39 -19.35
C PRO A 195 10.72 16.41 -19.50
N THR A 196 11.96 16.86 -19.25
CA THR A 196 13.18 16.05 -19.34
C THR A 196 13.19 14.90 -18.33
N LEU A 197 12.78 15.16 -17.08
CA LEU A 197 12.66 14.15 -16.03
C LEU A 197 11.59 13.11 -16.38
N TRP A 198 10.44 13.55 -16.88
CA TRP A 198 9.41 12.62 -17.35
C TRP A 198 9.85 11.77 -18.53
N ARG A 199 10.62 12.34 -19.48
CA ARG A 199 11.21 11.59 -20.59
C ARG A 199 12.19 10.52 -20.09
N GLN A 200 13.08 10.87 -19.17
CA GLN A 200 14.02 9.91 -18.56
C GLN A 200 13.27 8.80 -17.83
N LEU A 201 12.21 9.14 -17.08
CA LEU A 201 11.37 8.15 -16.40
C LEU A 201 10.68 7.20 -17.39
N ALA A 202 10.09 7.75 -18.46
CA ALA A 202 9.49 6.96 -19.53
C ALA A 202 10.51 6.03 -20.17
N GLN A 203 11.72 6.53 -20.47
CA GLN A 203 12.80 5.72 -21.01
C GLN A 203 13.20 4.59 -20.05
N LEU A 204 13.34 4.86 -18.74
CA LEU A 204 13.65 3.84 -17.73
C LEU A 204 12.58 2.75 -17.62
N VAL A 205 11.32 3.07 -17.91
CA VAL A 205 10.19 2.14 -17.85
C VAL A 205 10.07 1.31 -19.13
N TYR A 206 9.96 1.97 -20.29
CA TYR A 206 9.63 1.32 -21.57
C TYR A 206 10.82 0.63 -22.23
N SER A 207 12.06 1.07 -21.97
CA SER A 207 13.26 0.37 -22.47
C SER A 207 13.48 -1.01 -21.83
N LYS A 208 12.87 -1.25 -20.67
CA LYS A 208 12.99 -2.51 -19.90
C LYS A 208 11.84 -3.47 -20.15
N GLN A 209 10.83 -3.07 -20.92
CA GLN A 209 9.73 -3.96 -21.27
C GLN A 209 10.17 -4.87 -22.42
N VAL A 210 9.68 -6.11 -22.42
CA VAL A 210 9.94 -7.08 -23.48
C VAL A 210 8.71 -7.16 -24.37
N TYR A 211 8.82 -6.60 -25.58
CA TYR A 211 7.72 -6.60 -26.56
C TYR A 211 7.77 -7.82 -27.46
N ASP A 212 6.59 -8.29 -27.89
CA ASP A 212 6.42 -9.34 -28.90
C ASP A 212 6.74 -8.89 -30.32
N THR A 213 6.74 -7.57 -30.54
CA THR A 213 7.04 -6.92 -31.82
C THR A 213 8.49 -6.43 -31.85
N SER A 214 9.15 -6.63 -33.00
CA SER A 214 10.48 -6.07 -33.27
C SER A 214 10.41 -5.15 -34.50
N PRO A 215 10.94 -3.92 -34.43
CA PRO A 215 11.65 -3.29 -33.30
C PRO A 215 10.70 -2.88 -32.15
N ASN A 216 11.27 -2.58 -30.97
CA ASN A 216 10.49 -2.09 -29.82
C ASN A 216 9.70 -0.82 -30.23
N PRO A 217 8.36 -0.84 -30.09
CA PRO A 217 7.48 0.25 -30.53
C PRO A 217 7.72 1.57 -29.78
N TYR A 218 8.30 1.50 -28.58
CA TYR A 218 8.67 2.65 -27.75
C TYR A 218 10.18 2.95 -27.78
N SER A 219 10.92 2.42 -28.77
CA SER A 219 12.34 2.74 -28.96
C SER A 219 12.58 4.22 -29.23
N ASP A 220 11.67 4.87 -29.95
CA ASP A 220 11.69 6.30 -30.20
C ASP A 220 10.54 7.02 -29.47
N LEU A 221 10.70 7.20 -28.16
CA LEU A 221 9.77 7.97 -27.33
C LEU A 221 9.61 9.42 -27.80
N ALA A 222 10.57 9.98 -28.54
CA ALA A 222 10.50 11.36 -29.01
C ALA A 222 9.45 11.51 -30.12
N THR A 223 9.35 10.52 -31.01
CA THR A 223 8.31 10.47 -32.05
C THR A 223 6.91 10.24 -31.47
N ILE A 224 6.79 9.53 -30.35
CA ILE A 224 5.51 9.32 -29.65
C ILE A 224 5.08 10.59 -28.90
N ALA A 225 6.03 11.34 -28.36
CA ALA A 225 5.78 12.56 -27.60
C ALA A 225 5.43 13.79 -28.46
N THR A 226 5.45 13.69 -29.79
CA THR A 226 5.01 14.80 -30.67
C THR A 226 3.54 15.16 -30.47
N ASN A 227 2.73 14.21 -29.99
CA ASN A 227 1.29 14.36 -29.80
C ASN A 227 0.88 14.37 -28.30
N ASP A 228 1.77 14.02 -27.39
CA ASP A 228 1.45 13.77 -25.97
C ASP A 228 2.63 14.17 -25.05
N SER A 229 2.35 14.66 -23.85
CA SER A 229 3.41 14.90 -22.85
C SER A 229 4.00 13.57 -22.34
N TYR A 230 5.29 13.53 -21.99
CA TYR A 230 5.91 12.31 -21.43
C TYR A 230 5.19 11.78 -20.17
N LYS A 231 4.57 12.66 -19.39
CA LYS A 231 3.71 12.31 -18.26
C LYS A 231 2.41 11.61 -18.72
N SER A 232 1.80 12.09 -19.80
CA SER A 232 0.64 11.46 -20.45
C SER A 232 0.99 10.06 -20.94
N ILE A 233 2.14 9.89 -21.59
CA ILE A 233 2.64 8.60 -22.09
C ILE A 233 2.66 7.56 -20.95
N LEU A 234 3.30 7.88 -19.83
CA LEU A 234 3.37 7.02 -18.64
C LEU A 234 1.99 6.65 -18.04
N SER A 235 0.99 7.50 -18.26
CA SER A 235 -0.37 7.28 -17.78
C SER A 235 -1.20 6.43 -18.74
N LYS A 236 -1.00 6.62 -20.05
CA LYS A 236 -1.78 6.01 -21.12
C LYS A 236 -1.25 4.63 -21.51
N PHE A 237 0.05 4.49 -21.68
CA PHE A 237 0.64 3.25 -22.20
C PHE A 237 0.96 2.27 -21.07
N PRO A 238 0.40 1.05 -21.13
CA PRO A 238 0.58 0.04 -20.10
C PRO A 238 2.02 -0.49 -20.05
N PHE A 239 2.46 -0.87 -18.85
CA PHE A 239 3.77 -1.50 -18.63
C PHE A 239 3.73 -2.42 -17.40
N VAL A 240 4.66 -3.39 -17.36
CA VAL A 240 4.85 -4.30 -16.23
C VAL A 240 5.85 -3.72 -15.23
N LYS A 241 5.58 -3.93 -13.94
CA LYS A 241 6.43 -3.45 -12.83
C LYS A 241 7.36 -4.54 -12.31
N PHE A 242 8.65 -4.21 -12.17
CA PHE A 242 9.69 -5.17 -11.78
C PHE A 242 10.06 -5.16 -10.30
N ASN A 243 9.93 -4.01 -9.62
CA ASN A 243 10.36 -3.83 -8.23
C ASN A 243 9.35 -4.40 -7.21
N GLY A 244 8.67 -5.49 -7.54
CA GLY A 244 7.64 -6.05 -6.68
C GLY A 244 7.13 -7.37 -7.22
N CYS A 245 5.99 -7.81 -6.72
CA CYS A 245 5.30 -8.97 -7.25
C CYS A 245 3.82 -8.69 -7.43
N TYR A 246 3.24 -9.38 -8.39
CA TYR A 246 1.80 -9.40 -8.63
C TYR A 246 1.22 -10.57 -7.84
N ILE A 247 0.21 -10.30 -7.01
CA ILE A 247 -0.38 -11.28 -6.10
C ILE A 247 -1.87 -11.40 -6.42
N SER A 248 -2.33 -12.63 -6.65
CA SER A 248 -3.74 -12.99 -6.72
C SER A 248 -4.11 -13.77 -5.47
N VAL A 249 -5.06 -13.25 -4.69
CA VAL A 249 -5.61 -13.91 -3.51
C VAL A 249 -6.91 -14.61 -3.92
N VAL A 250 -6.99 -15.92 -3.72
CA VAL A 250 -8.19 -16.71 -4.02
C VAL A 250 -8.68 -17.37 -2.74
N ASN A 251 -9.97 -17.17 -2.45
CA ASN A 251 -10.68 -17.83 -1.36
C ASN A 251 -11.73 -18.74 -1.99
N TYR A 252 -11.71 -20.03 -1.64
CA TYR A 252 -12.81 -20.91 -1.96
C TYR A 252 -13.32 -21.59 -0.69
N TYR A 253 -14.62 -21.90 -0.71
CA TYR A 253 -15.31 -22.56 0.38
C TYR A 253 -15.44 -24.04 0.02
N SER A 254 -14.99 -24.90 0.92
CA SER A 254 -15.17 -26.34 0.83
C SER A 254 -16.08 -26.80 1.98
N GLU A 255 -16.94 -27.78 1.73
CA GLU A 255 -17.73 -28.41 2.79
C GLU A 255 -16.76 -29.09 3.76
N GLY A 256 -16.82 -28.73 5.05
CA GLY A 256 -16.08 -29.42 6.10
C GLY A 256 -16.60 -30.85 6.29
N GLY A 257 -15.88 -31.65 7.08
CA GLY A 257 -16.27 -33.02 7.39
C GLY A 257 -17.68 -33.07 7.97
N LYS A 258 -18.55 -33.90 7.37
CA LYS A 258 -19.91 -34.13 7.83
C LYS A 258 -19.86 -35.07 9.03
N ALA A 259 -20.45 -34.68 10.15
CA ALA A 259 -20.74 -35.65 11.19
C ALA A 259 -21.86 -36.56 10.68
N GLU A 260 -21.76 -37.88 10.91
CA GLU A 260 -22.85 -38.79 10.60
C GLU A 260 -24.14 -38.27 11.29
N PHE A 261 -25.22 -38.14 10.53
CA PHE A 261 -26.51 -37.57 10.93
C PHE A 261 -26.62 -36.03 11.08
N SER A 262 -25.66 -35.22 10.59
CA SER A 262 -25.85 -33.75 10.53
C SER A 262 -26.70 -33.31 9.32
N SER A 263 -27.66 -32.41 9.56
CA SER A 263 -28.42 -31.75 8.50
C SER A 263 -27.56 -30.69 7.78
N SER A 264 -27.69 -30.56 6.46
CA SER A 264 -26.84 -29.69 5.62
C SER A 264 -26.77 -28.21 6.03
N TRP A 265 -27.68 -27.76 6.91
CA TRP A 265 -27.74 -26.40 7.45
C TRP A 265 -26.66 -26.09 8.52
N SER A 266 -26.15 -27.11 9.22
CA SER A 266 -25.15 -26.94 10.29
C SER A 266 -23.73 -27.37 9.91
N ASN A 267 -23.49 -27.64 8.62
CA ASN A 267 -22.19 -28.12 8.18
C ASN A 267 -21.14 -27.00 8.30
N PRO A 268 -20.00 -27.26 8.98
CA PRO A 268 -18.92 -26.29 9.04
C PRO A 268 -18.35 -26.04 7.64
N VAL A 269 -18.21 -24.77 7.26
CA VAL A 269 -17.60 -24.38 6.00
C VAL A 269 -16.12 -24.14 6.22
N ARG A 270 -15.26 -24.85 5.47
CA ARG A 270 -13.81 -24.61 5.49
C ARG A 270 -13.48 -23.59 4.40
N THR A 271 -13.02 -22.40 4.79
CA THR A 271 -12.42 -21.44 3.86
C THR A 271 -10.97 -21.80 3.63
N ILE A 272 -10.60 -22.04 2.38
CA ILE A 272 -9.22 -22.26 1.96
C ILE A 272 -8.78 -21.04 1.18
N THR A 273 -7.74 -20.38 1.66
CA THR A 273 -7.08 -19.28 0.97
C THR A 273 -5.79 -19.79 0.37
N TYR A 274 -5.60 -19.52 -0.92
CA TYR A 274 -4.32 -19.70 -1.56
C TYR A 274 -3.98 -18.48 -2.41
N TYR A 275 -2.69 -18.35 -2.67
CA TYR A 275 -2.08 -17.21 -3.29
C TYR A 275 -1.38 -17.64 -4.58
N ARG A 276 -1.44 -16.78 -5.59
CA ARG A 276 -0.62 -16.88 -6.79
C ARG A 276 0.29 -15.68 -6.87
N TYR A 277 1.57 -15.92 -7.07
CA TYR A 277 2.59 -14.89 -7.18
C TYR A 277 3.18 -14.90 -8.57
N LEU A 278 3.35 -13.71 -9.14
CA LEU A 278 4.12 -13.47 -10.36
C LEU A 278 5.16 -12.40 -10.09
N ARG A 279 6.42 -12.66 -10.44
CA ARG A 279 7.50 -11.67 -10.41
C ARG A 279 8.18 -11.61 -11.76
N PHE A 280 8.16 -10.43 -12.36
CA PHE A 280 8.73 -10.17 -13.69
C PHE A 280 10.13 -9.58 -13.58
N TYR A 281 10.95 -9.84 -14.59
CA TYR A 281 12.29 -9.29 -14.74
C TYR A 281 12.48 -8.66 -16.13
N PRO A 282 13.35 -7.63 -16.26
CA PRO A 282 13.60 -6.96 -17.54
C PRO A 282 14.17 -7.83 -18.66
N ASP A 283 14.78 -8.97 -18.31
CA ASP A 283 15.35 -9.92 -19.29
C ASP A 283 14.31 -10.86 -19.90
N GLY A 284 13.02 -10.64 -19.64
CA GLY A 284 11.95 -11.52 -20.10
C GLY A 284 11.72 -12.72 -19.20
N THR A 285 12.45 -12.88 -18.08
CA THR A 285 12.17 -13.95 -17.11
C THR A 285 10.97 -13.60 -16.24
N VAL A 286 10.13 -14.59 -15.93
CA VAL A 286 9.06 -14.49 -14.93
C VAL A 286 9.09 -15.69 -13.97
N LEU A 287 8.92 -15.40 -12.69
CA LEU A 287 8.76 -16.42 -11.64
C LEU A 287 7.29 -16.51 -11.27
N LYS A 288 6.77 -17.73 -11.21
CA LYS A 288 5.40 -18.04 -10.80
C LYS A 288 5.39 -19.02 -9.64
N VAL A 289 4.59 -18.73 -8.63
CA VAL A 289 4.35 -19.62 -7.49
C VAL A 289 2.87 -19.70 -7.19
N LEU A 290 2.36 -20.92 -7.01
CA LEU A 290 1.11 -21.21 -6.31
C LEU A 290 1.48 -21.61 -4.89
N SER A 291 0.85 -21.05 -3.86
CA SER A 291 1.15 -21.40 -2.46
C SER A 291 -0.02 -21.05 -1.53
N VAL A 292 -0.17 -21.78 -0.43
CA VAL A 292 -1.07 -21.40 0.68
C VAL A 292 -0.42 -20.42 1.66
N LEU A 293 0.89 -20.19 1.55
CA LEU A 293 1.62 -19.28 2.43
C LEU A 293 1.37 -17.82 2.05
N PRO A 294 1.21 -16.92 3.04
CA PRO A 294 0.96 -15.51 2.80
C PRO A 294 2.22 -14.77 2.33
N PRO A 295 2.08 -13.53 1.80
CA PRO A 295 3.18 -12.79 1.16
C PRO A 295 4.43 -12.63 2.02
N GLU A 296 4.29 -12.47 3.34
CA GLU A 296 5.39 -12.27 4.30
C GLU A 296 6.38 -13.44 4.31
N GLN A 297 5.89 -14.65 4.01
CA GLN A 297 6.67 -15.89 3.98
C GLN A 297 7.19 -16.23 2.58
N VAL A 298 6.53 -15.77 1.51
CA VAL A 298 6.87 -16.12 0.12
C VAL A 298 7.83 -15.13 -0.53
N VAL A 299 7.57 -13.83 -0.34
CA VAL A 299 8.21 -12.74 -1.09
C VAL A 299 9.73 -12.75 -0.93
N LYS A 300 10.26 -13.10 0.24
CA LYS A 300 11.72 -13.17 0.48
C LYS A 300 12.43 -14.27 -0.32
N PHE A 301 11.70 -15.24 -0.85
CA PHE A 301 12.23 -16.41 -1.54
C PHE A 301 11.92 -16.41 -3.04
N LEU A 302 11.05 -15.51 -3.52
CA LEU A 302 10.70 -15.37 -4.92
C LEU A 302 11.77 -14.55 -5.66
N ILE A 303 13.00 -15.08 -5.71
CA ILE A 303 14.20 -14.51 -6.33
C ILE A 303 14.81 -15.51 -7.32
N LYS A 304 15.63 -15.05 -8.29
CA LYS A 304 16.26 -15.95 -9.26
C LYS A 304 17.19 -16.94 -8.54
N GLY A 305 17.31 -18.15 -9.08
CA GLY A 305 18.15 -19.22 -8.52
C GLY A 305 17.52 -20.03 -7.38
N LYS A 306 16.44 -19.56 -6.73
CA LYS A 306 15.66 -20.39 -5.78
C LYS A 306 14.60 -21.20 -6.53
N THR A 307 14.51 -22.47 -6.17
CA THR A 307 13.60 -23.43 -6.83
C THR A 307 12.38 -23.80 -5.97
N THR A 308 12.47 -23.61 -4.65
CA THR A 308 11.40 -23.92 -3.70
C THR A 308 11.28 -22.87 -2.61
N LEU A 309 10.07 -22.72 -2.06
CA LEU A 309 9.86 -21.94 -0.85
C LEU A 309 10.31 -22.72 0.40
N PRO A 310 10.79 -22.05 1.46
CA PRO A 310 11.05 -22.70 2.73
C PRO A 310 9.73 -23.16 3.36
N THR A 311 9.81 -24.30 4.02
CA THR A 311 8.66 -25.07 4.42
C THR A 311 8.67 -25.21 5.93
N ILE A 312 8.39 -24.10 6.62
CA ILE A 312 8.16 -24.09 8.07
C ILE A 312 6.87 -23.33 8.27
N SER A 313 5.80 -24.05 8.61
CA SER A 313 4.58 -23.44 9.12
C SER A 313 4.85 -22.82 10.49
N GLU A 314 3.99 -21.90 10.94
CA GLU A 314 4.02 -21.33 12.30
C GLU A 314 3.97 -22.39 13.42
N THR A 315 3.64 -23.64 13.08
CA THR A 315 3.61 -24.81 13.98
C THR A 315 4.91 -25.61 14.05
N GLY A 316 5.99 -25.20 13.36
CA GLY A 316 7.30 -25.87 13.42
C GLY A 316 7.37 -27.21 12.68
N MET A 317 6.33 -27.58 11.93
CA MET A 317 6.28 -28.83 11.16
C MET A 317 6.68 -28.58 9.69
N PRO A 318 7.55 -29.42 9.09
CA PRO A 318 7.79 -29.37 7.66
C PRO A 318 6.51 -29.75 6.90
N VAL A 319 5.96 -28.82 6.10
CA VAL A 319 4.81 -29.06 5.19
C VAL A 319 5.05 -30.28 4.28
N TYR A 320 6.31 -30.68 4.05
CA TYR A 320 6.69 -31.83 3.23
C TYR A 320 6.27 -33.21 3.74
N LEU A 321 5.90 -33.38 5.02
CA LEU A 321 5.58 -34.71 5.54
C LEU A 321 4.14 -35.17 5.26
N SER A 322 3.23 -34.26 4.92
CA SER A 322 1.80 -34.58 4.77
C SER A 322 1.18 -34.26 3.42
N ASP A 323 1.89 -33.59 2.51
CA ASP A 323 1.33 -33.16 1.23
C ASP A 323 1.85 -34.08 0.10
N GLU A 324 1.01 -35.02 -0.35
CA GLU A 324 1.28 -35.84 -1.54
C GLU A 324 1.53 -34.96 -2.79
N ASN A 325 1.06 -33.70 -2.77
CA ASN A 325 1.28 -32.69 -3.80
C ASN A 325 2.59 -31.91 -3.61
N ARG A 326 3.73 -32.55 -3.89
CA ARG A 326 5.10 -31.96 -3.92
C ARG A 326 5.28 -30.70 -4.80
N GLN A 327 4.23 -30.16 -5.41
CA GLN A 327 4.25 -29.05 -6.37
C GLN A 327 3.73 -27.72 -5.82
N SER A 328 3.01 -27.71 -4.69
CA SER A 328 2.33 -26.54 -4.09
C SER A 328 3.27 -25.45 -3.54
N HIS A 329 4.59 -25.61 -3.68
CA HIS A 329 5.61 -24.65 -3.26
C HIS A 329 6.81 -24.55 -4.22
N LYS A 330 6.68 -25.09 -5.44
CA LYS A 330 7.73 -25.00 -6.47
C LYS A 330 7.70 -23.63 -7.14
N ILE A 331 8.87 -23.01 -7.24
CA ILE A 331 9.06 -21.78 -8.00
C ILE A 331 9.20 -22.19 -9.47
N GLN A 332 8.19 -21.87 -10.27
CA GLN A 332 8.19 -22.09 -11.70
C GLN A 332 8.87 -20.90 -12.38
N VAL A 333 9.79 -21.18 -13.29
CA VAL A 333 10.44 -20.18 -14.12
C VAL A 333 9.86 -20.28 -15.52
N GLY A 334 9.57 -19.14 -16.13
CA GLY A 334 9.24 -19.07 -17.55
C GLY A 334 9.59 -17.72 -18.14
N THR A 335 9.09 -17.49 -19.34
CA THR A 335 9.33 -16.26 -20.10
C THR A 335 8.07 -15.41 -20.17
N TRP A 336 8.24 -14.11 -20.34
CA TRP A 336 7.15 -13.19 -20.58
C TRP A 336 7.47 -12.21 -21.70
N THR A 337 6.44 -11.82 -22.42
CA THR A 337 6.42 -10.74 -23.40
C THR A 337 5.16 -9.92 -23.19
N MET A 338 5.08 -8.74 -23.81
CA MET A 338 3.86 -7.96 -23.84
C MET A 338 3.62 -7.29 -25.20
N SER A 339 2.36 -7.07 -25.52
CA SER A 339 1.96 -6.25 -26.66
C SER A 339 1.97 -4.75 -26.28
N PRO A 340 2.02 -3.84 -27.27
CA PRO A 340 1.92 -2.40 -27.03
C PRO A 340 0.61 -1.99 -26.36
N ASP A 341 -0.45 -2.76 -26.60
CA ASP A 341 -1.79 -2.54 -26.05
C ASP A 341 -1.94 -2.99 -24.59
N GLY A 342 -0.92 -3.65 -24.03
CA GLY A 342 -0.88 -4.06 -22.63
C GLY A 342 -1.29 -5.50 -22.38
N GLU A 343 -1.35 -6.34 -23.42
CA GLU A 343 -1.53 -7.78 -23.23
C GLU A 343 -0.19 -8.42 -22.88
N VAL A 344 -0.10 -9.02 -21.69
CA VAL A 344 1.07 -9.75 -21.22
C VAL A 344 0.88 -11.23 -21.49
N HIS A 345 1.85 -11.84 -22.15
CA HIS A 345 1.90 -13.27 -22.43
C HIS A 345 3.02 -13.91 -21.61
N ILE A 346 2.69 -14.94 -20.82
CA ILE A 346 3.66 -15.76 -20.08
C ILE A 346 3.67 -17.17 -20.65
N VAL A 347 4.86 -17.71 -20.87
CA VAL A 347 5.08 -19.09 -21.28
C VAL A 347 5.87 -19.84 -20.21
N LEU A 348 5.31 -20.94 -19.72
CA LEU A 348 6.01 -21.86 -18.81
C LEU A 348 6.27 -23.18 -19.53
N GLU A 349 7.48 -23.35 -20.07
CA GLU A 349 7.89 -24.60 -20.70
C GLU A 349 8.20 -25.69 -19.67
N HIS A 350 8.80 -25.33 -18.54
CA HIS A 350 9.21 -26.27 -17.49
C HIS A 350 8.29 -26.16 -16.26
N GLY A 351 6.98 -26.33 -16.53
CA GLY A 351 5.92 -26.11 -15.56
C GLY A 351 5.75 -27.22 -14.50
N ALA A 352 4.50 -27.44 -14.11
CA ALA A 352 4.10 -28.51 -13.18
C ALA A 352 4.11 -29.89 -13.85
N ILE A 353 3.88 -29.91 -15.16
CA ILE A 353 3.72 -31.10 -15.98
C ILE A 353 4.74 -31.01 -17.12
N ASN A 354 5.70 -31.93 -17.16
CA ASN A 354 6.87 -31.82 -18.04
C ASN A 354 6.52 -31.88 -19.54
N TYR A 355 5.45 -32.59 -19.91
CA TYR A 355 4.98 -32.74 -21.28
C TYR A 355 4.04 -31.63 -21.75
N LEU A 356 3.75 -30.61 -20.91
CA LEU A 356 2.90 -29.48 -21.27
C LEU A 356 3.69 -28.17 -21.22
N VAL A 357 3.43 -27.29 -22.19
CA VAL A 357 3.79 -25.87 -22.13
C VAL A 357 2.54 -25.09 -21.76
N PHE A 358 2.62 -24.23 -20.74
CA PHE A 358 1.48 -23.45 -20.28
C PHE A 358 1.58 -22.00 -20.77
N HIS A 359 0.50 -21.48 -21.35
CA HIS A 359 0.41 -20.12 -21.89
C HIS A 359 -0.63 -19.31 -21.12
N TYR A 360 -0.19 -18.25 -20.42
CA TYR A 360 -1.06 -17.37 -19.64
C TYR A 360 -1.12 -15.99 -20.30
N PHE A 361 -2.33 -15.46 -20.45
CA PHE A 361 -2.55 -14.13 -21.02
C PHE A 361 -3.25 -13.22 -20.02
N TYR A 362 -2.71 -12.02 -19.87
CA TYR A 362 -3.21 -10.99 -18.98
C TYR A 362 -3.32 -9.65 -19.67
N ASP A 363 -4.18 -8.80 -19.15
CA ASP A 363 -4.37 -7.42 -19.59
C ASP A 363 -4.00 -6.47 -18.44
N VAL A 364 -3.08 -5.55 -18.71
CA VAL A 364 -2.59 -4.57 -17.72
C VAL A 364 -3.65 -3.51 -17.50
N LYS A 365 -4.10 -3.37 -16.25
CA LYS A 365 -5.14 -2.42 -15.85
C LYS A 365 -4.74 -1.59 -14.62
N ASN A 366 -5.46 -0.50 -14.41
CA ASN A 366 -5.30 0.38 -13.24
C ASN A 366 -6.02 -0.20 -12.01
N VAL A 367 -5.54 0.14 -10.81
CA VAL A 367 -6.19 -0.14 -9.51
C VAL A 367 -6.39 1.17 -8.76
N GLY A 368 -7.57 1.78 -8.89
CA GLY A 368 -7.82 3.10 -8.31
C GLY A 368 -6.79 4.13 -8.80
N ALA A 369 -6.12 4.81 -7.87
CA ALA A 369 -5.04 5.74 -8.17
C ALA A 369 -3.74 5.07 -8.66
N HIS A 370 -3.55 3.77 -8.41
CA HIS A 370 -2.35 3.05 -8.83
C HIS A 370 -2.46 2.63 -10.30
N ARG A 371 -1.76 3.38 -11.17
CA ARG A 371 -1.66 3.06 -12.59
C ARG A 371 -0.92 1.74 -12.82
N HIS A 372 -1.37 0.96 -13.80
CA HIS A 372 -0.72 -0.27 -14.29
C HIS A 372 -0.43 -1.29 -13.17
N GLY A 373 -1.32 -1.34 -12.17
CA GLY A 373 -1.15 -2.12 -10.94
C GLY A 373 -1.92 -3.43 -10.92
N LYS A 374 -2.65 -3.78 -11.99
CA LYS A 374 -3.50 -4.97 -12.07
C LYS A 374 -3.17 -5.80 -13.30
N LEU A 375 -3.18 -7.12 -13.16
CA LEU A 375 -3.22 -8.05 -14.29
C LEU A 375 -4.58 -8.75 -14.28
N LYS A 376 -5.41 -8.47 -15.29
CA LYS A 376 -6.71 -9.10 -15.50
C LYS A 376 -6.53 -10.32 -16.40
N TRP A 377 -7.10 -11.46 -16.03
CA TRP A 377 -7.08 -12.66 -16.87
C TRP A 377 -7.77 -12.42 -18.21
N LEU A 378 -7.13 -12.86 -19.30
CA LEU A 378 -7.69 -12.92 -20.64
C LEU A 378 -8.00 -14.36 -21.05
N LYS A 379 -6.99 -15.22 -21.03
CA LYS A 379 -7.11 -16.65 -21.37
C LYS A 379 -5.94 -17.45 -20.78
N TYR A 380 -6.13 -18.76 -20.67
CA TYR A 380 -5.12 -19.68 -20.19
C TYR A 380 -5.33 -21.05 -20.86
N TYR A 381 -4.30 -21.56 -21.50
CA TYR A 381 -4.31 -22.87 -22.14
C TYR A 381 -2.95 -23.56 -21.99
N SER A 382 -2.89 -24.86 -22.26
CA SER A 382 -1.64 -25.60 -22.42
C SER A 382 -1.53 -26.25 -23.77
N VAL A 383 -0.30 -26.42 -24.24
CA VAL A 383 0.04 -27.13 -25.48
C VAL A 383 0.87 -28.35 -25.12
N ARG A 384 0.54 -29.51 -25.69
CA ARG A 384 1.31 -30.74 -25.50
C ARG A 384 2.62 -30.69 -26.27
N LYS A 385 3.73 -30.96 -25.59
CA LYS A 385 5.06 -31.04 -26.21
C LYS A 385 5.18 -32.29 -27.09
N PRO A 386 5.96 -32.23 -28.17
CA PRO A 386 6.39 -33.44 -28.85
C PRO A 386 7.22 -34.28 -27.88
N SER A 387 6.82 -35.54 -27.70
CA SER A 387 7.62 -36.54 -26.98
C SER A 387 8.06 -37.56 -28.01
N GLU A 388 9.35 -37.88 -28.04
CA GLU A 388 9.82 -39.10 -28.69
C GLU A 388 9.40 -40.26 -27.78
N THR A 389 8.62 -41.18 -28.31
CA THR A 389 8.31 -42.45 -27.63
C THR A 389 9.58 -43.32 -27.64
N GLU A 390 9.76 -44.25 -26.68
CA GLU A 390 10.96 -45.13 -26.66
C GLU A 390 11.16 -45.92 -27.98
N ASP A 391 10.09 -46.08 -28.76
CA ASP A 391 10.07 -46.73 -30.07
C ASP A 391 10.37 -45.80 -31.27
N GLY A 392 10.69 -44.52 -31.04
CA GLY A 392 11.02 -43.56 -32.10
C GLY A 392 9.81 -43.02 -32.88
N GLU A 393 8.59 -43.34 -32.47
CA GLU A 393 7.36 -42.80 -33.02
C GLU A 393 7.06 -41.42 -32.40
N GLU A 394 6.79 -40.41 -33.25
CA GLU A 394 6.36 -39.07 -32.83
C GLU A 394 4.99 -39.14 -32.14
N ASP A 395 4.82 -38.50 -30.97
CA ASP A 395 3.51 -38.42 -30.28
C ASP A 395 2.48 -37.70 -31.18
N ASP A 396 1.52 -38.45 -31.74
CA ASP A 396 0.43 -37.94 -32.59
C ASP A 396 -0.39 -36.80 -31.97
N ARG A 397 -0.32 -36.63 -30.64
CA ARG A 397 -1.01 -35.57 -29.90
C ARG A 397 -0.14 -34.34 -29.64
N ALA A 398 1.09 -34.32 -30.13
CA ALA A 398 1.96 -33.14 -30.05
C ALA A 398 1.24 -31.93 -30.68
N GLY A 399 1.24 -30.80 -29.98
CA GLY A 399 0.52 -29.60 -30.41
C GLY A 399 -0.96 -29.54 -30.01
N GLU A 400 -1.53 -30.58 -29.38
CA GLU A 400 -2.89 -30.52 -28.85
C GLU A 400 -3.02 -29.37 -27.83
N VAL A 401 -4.01 -28.51 -28.04
CA VAL A 401 -4.30 -27.35 -27.20
C VAL A 401 -5.43 -27.69 -26.23
N MET A 402 -5.16 -27.51 -24.95
CA MET A 402 -6.14 -27.68 -23.87
C MET A 402 -6.46 -26.33 -23.24
N ASP A 403 -7.67 -25.85 -23.44
CA ASP A 403 -8.16 -24.60 -22.84
C ASP A 403 -8.61 -24.80 -21.38
N PHE A 404 -8.25 -23.85 -20.51
CA PHE A 404 -8.69 -23.83 -19.11
C PHE A 404 -9.67 -22.70 -18.84
N SER A 405 -10.71 -22.98 -18.07
CA SER A 405 -11.70 -21.97 -17.67
C SER A 405 -11.12 -20.95 -16.71
N ILE A 406 -11.28 -19.66 -17.02
CA ILE A 406 -10.88 -18.54 -16.16
C ILE A 406 -12.01 -18.02 -15.26
N ARG A 407 -13.17 -18.69 -15.21
CA ARG A 407 -14.38 -18.19 -14.52
C ARG A 407 -14.15 -17.88 -13.04
N ASN A 408 -13.35 -18.71 -12.38
CA ASN A 408 -13.06 -18.57 -10.95
C ASN A 408 -11.73 -17.86 -10.68
N GLU A 409 -11.06 -17.39 -11.73
CA GLU A 409 -9.75 -16.78 -11.62
C GLU A 409 -9.83 -15.33 -11.15
N LYS A 410 -9.02 -15.00 -10.13
CA LYS A 410 -8.93 -13.64 -9.59
C LYS A 410 -7.77 -12.89 -10.24
N PRO A 411 -7.93 -11.58 -10.48
CA PRO A 411 -6.86 -10.77 -11.07
C PRO A 411 -5.71 -10.60 -10.08
N PHE A 412 -4.50 -10.39 -10.60
CA PHE A 412 -3.36 -10.07 -9.76
C PHE A 412 -3.31 -8.57 -9.48
N LYS A 413 -2.85 -8.21 -8.28
CA LYS A 413 -2.56 -6.83 -7.87
C LYS A 413 -1.08 -6.69 -7.55
N PHE A 414 -0.47 -5.60 -8.01
CA PHE A 414 0.94 -5.32 -7.75
C PHE A 414 1.16 -4.90 -6.30
N LEU A 415 2.16 -5.53 -5.66
CA LEU A 415 2.69 -5.18 -4.36
C LEU A 415 4.18 -4.83 -4.50
N ARG A 416 4.58 -3.63 -4.09
CA ARG A 416 5.99 -3.20 -4.05
C ARG A 416 6.71 -3.97 -2.95
N VAL A 417 7.92 -4.46 -3.24
CA VAL A 417 8.76 -5.19 -2.28
C VAL A 417 10.13 -4.54 -2.17
N GLY A 418 10.38 -3.81 -1.09
CA GLY A 418 11.58 -2.97 -0.94
C GLY A 418 12.91 -3.67 -1.24
N SER A 419 13.04 -4.95 -0.88
CA SER A 419 14.25 -5.76 -1.08
C SER A 419 14.48 -6.24 -2.51
N TYR A 420 13.50 -6.13 -3.42
CA TYR A 420 13.69 -6.56 -4.80
C TYR A 420 14.47 -5.54 -5.61
N THR A 421 15.46 -6.05 -6.34
CA THR A 421 16.17 -5.33 -7.39
C THR A 421 15.85 -5.96 -8.75
N LEU A 422 16.35 -5.35 -9.82
CA LEU A 422 16.14 -5.85 -11.19
C LEU A 422 16.91 -7.15 -11.47
N ASP A 423 17.96 -7.42 -10.70
CA ASP A 423 18.87 -8.57 -10.91
C ASP A 423 18.75 -9.65 -9.84
N SER A 424 18.16 -9.33 -8.67
CA SER A 424 18.07 -10.24 -7.50
C SER A 424 17.08 -11.39 -7.67
#